data_AF-L5KQU3-F1
#
_entry.id   AF-L5KQU3-F1
#
_cell.length_a   1.000
_cell.length_b   1.000
_cell.length_c   1.000
_cell.angle_alpha   90.00
_cell.angle_beta   90.00
_cell.angle_gamma   90.00
#
_symmetry.space_group_name_H-M   'P 1'
#
loop_
_entity.id
_entity.type
_entity.pdbx_description
1 polymer ?
#
loop_
_entity_poly.entity_id
_entity_poly.type
_entity_poly.pdbx_seq_one_letter_code
_entity_poly.pdbx_strand_id
1 'polypeptide(L)'
;MPANKNELLQLYQVGEVRPFYYGLCTPCQAPTNYSRWVNLPEETLLRPAYVVPWQDPWEPFYVAGGKVPTFDERFRQYGFNRISQACELHVAGFDFEVLNEGFLVHKGFKEALKFHPQKEAENQHNKILYRQFKQELKAKYPDSSRHC
;
A
#
# COMPACT_ATOMS: atom_id res chain seq x y z
N MET A 1 -16.02 15.75 1.22
CA MET A 1 -14.86 14.95 1.68
C MET A 1 -14.66 15.28 3.15
N PRO A 2 -14.40 14.29 4.01
CA PRO A 2 -14.19 14.54 5.45
C PRO A 2 -12.95 15.40 5.68
N ALA A 3 -13.04 16.37 6.58
CA ALA A 3 -11.95 17.29 6.89
C ALA A 3 -10.96 16.72 7.90
N ASN A 4 -11.39 15.76 8.73
CA ASN A 4 -10.62 15.14 9.80
C ASN A 4 -11.03 13.67 10.00
N LYS A 5 -10.31 12.96 10.87
CA LYS A 5 -10.55 11.54 11.14
C LYS A 5 -11.93 11.30 11.75
N ASN A 6 -12.42 12.16 12.64
CA ASN A 6 -13.74 12.00 13.25
C ASN A 6 -14.87 12.00 12.22
N GLU A 7 -14.87 12.96 11.29
CA GLU A 7 -15.82 12.99 10.18
C GLU A 7 -15.68 11.75 9.28
N LEU A 8 -14.44 11.30 9.01
CA LEU A 8 -14.19 10.07 8.26
C LEU A 8 -14.78 8.84 8.97
N LEU A 9 -14.65 8.75 10.29
CA LEU A 9 -15.16 7.63 11.09
C LEU A 9 -16.70 7.60 11.12
N GLN A 10 -17.35 8.76 11.16
CA GLN A 10 -18.81 8.85 11.01
C GLN A 10 -19.26 8.26 9.67
N LEU A 11 -18.57 8.62 8.57
CA LEU A 11 -18.84 8.06 7.23
C LEU A 11 -18.52 6.56 7.14
N TYR A 12 -17.47 6.10 7.84
CA TYR A 12 -17.10 4.69 7.91
C TYR A 12 -18.19 3.86 8.60
N GLN A 13 -18.76 4.36 9.71
CA GLN A 13 -19.81 3.67 10.48
C GLN A 13 -21.09 3.42 9.65
N VAL A 14 -21.45 4.37 8.77
CA VAL A 14 -22.62 4.25 7.91
C VAL A 14 -22.33 3.60 6.55
N GLY A 15 -21.09 3.17 6.30
CA GLY A 15 -20.70 2.46 5.08
C GLY A 15 -20.44 3.34 3.85
N GLU A 16 -20.36 4.66 4.02
CA GLU A 16 -20.05 5.62 2.94
C GLU A 16 -18.56 5.66 2.57
N VAL A 17 -17.70 5.16 3.47
CA VAL A 17 -16.26 5.01 3.24
C VAL A 17 -15.83 3.60 3.61
N ARG A 18 -14.90 3.03 2.83
CA ARG A 18 -14.30 1.71 3.06
C ARG A 18 -12.81 1.72 2.70
N PRO A 19 -12.01 0.72 3.14
CA PRO A 19 -10.63 0.59 2.72
C PRO A 19 -10.47 0.60 1.20
N PHE A 20 -9.37 1.15 0.70
CA PHE A 20 -9.06 1.11 -0.72
C PHE A 20 -9.00 -0.36 -1.19
N TYR A 21 -9.44 -0.65 -2.41
CA TYR A 21 -9.49 -2.02 -2.96
C TYR A 21 -10.18 -3.08 -2.08
N TYR A 22 -11.04 -2.69 -1.13
CA TYR A 22 -11.75 -3.64 -0.24
C TYR A 22 -12.46 -4.78 -0.99
N GLY A 23 -13.13 -4.46 -2.10
CA GLY A 23 -13.83 -5.46 -2.93
C GLY A 23 -12.99 -6.07 -4.06
N LEU A 24 -11.69 -5.80 -4.12
CA LEU A 24 -10.82 -6.20 -5.24
C LEU A 24 -9.59 -6.99 -4.80
N CYS A 25 -8.92 -6.53 -3.75
CA CYS A 25 -7.73 -7.19 -3.21
C CYS A 25 -7.59 -6.87 -1.73
N THR A 26 -8.29 -7.63 -0.88
CA THR A 26 -8.15 -7.54 0.58
C THR A 26 -6.70 -7.72 1.04
N PRO A 27 -5.92 -8.71 0.54
CA PRO A 27 -4.52 -8.87 0.96
C PRO A 27 -3.63 -7.66 0.64
N CYS A 28 -3.92 -6.96 -0.47
CA CYS A 28 -3.12 -5.79 -0.88
C CYS A 28 -3.20 -4.62 0.11
N GLN A 29 -4.17 -4.62 1.02
CA GLN A 29 -4.42 -3.50 1.94
C GLN A 29 -4.51 -3.96 3.40
N ALA A 30 -4.68 -5.26 3.64
CA ALA A 30 -4.83 -5.83 4.98
C ALA A 30 -3.71 -5.46 5.98
N PRO A 31 -2.41 -5.43 5.60
CA PRO A 31 -1.35 -5.11 6.56
C PRO A 31 -1.49 -3.74 7.24
N THR A 32 -2.08 -2.74 6.58
CA THR A 32 -2.38 -1.43 7.18
C THR A 32 -3.22 -1.54 8.46
N ASN A 33 -3.99 -2.63 8.61
CA ASN A 33 -4.83 -2.91 9.76
C ASN A 33 -5.82 -1.78 10.06
N TYR A 34 -6.74 -1.54 9.13
CA TYR A 34 -7.77 -0.51 9.25
C TYR A 34 -8.60 -0.64 10.53
N SER A 35 -8.87 -1.86 10.98
CA SER A 35 -9.58 -2.10 12.25
C SER A 35 -8.83 -1.53 13.44
N ARG A 36 -7.50 -1.71 13.52
CA ARG A 36 -6.69 -1.06 14.56
C ARG A 36 -6.72 0.47 14.41
N TRP A 37 -6.57 0.99 13.20
CA TRP A 37 -6.51 2.43 12.94
C TRP A 37 -7.79 3.19 13.32
N VAL A 38 -8.97 2.64 12.99
CA VAL A 38 -10.27 3.26 13.32
C VAL A 38 -10.57 3.27 14.81
N ASN A 39 -9.95 2.36 15.59
CA ASN A 39 -10.11 2.27 17.03
C ASN A 39 -9.00 2.97 17.83
N LEU A 40 -8.06 3.66 17.17
CA LEU A 40 -7.10 4.50 17.87
C LEU A 40 -7.83 5.66 18.56
N PRO A 41 -7.35 6.08 19.75
CA PRO A 41 -7.88 7.28 20.40
C PRO A 41 -7.71 8.49 19.50
N GLU A 42 -8.64 9.44 19.59
CA GLU A 42 -8.54 10.73 18.91
C GLU A 42 -7.34 11.51 19.45
N GLU A 43 -6.53 12.03 18.53
CA GLU A 43 -5.43 12.92 18.86
C GLU A 43 -5.38 14.12 17.91
N THR A 44 -4.84 15.23 18.39
CA THR A 44 -4.70 16.45 17.57
C THR A 44 -3.41 16.48 16.77
N LEU A 45 -2.37 15.77 17.21
CA LEU A 45 -1.05 15.77 16.58
C LEU A 45 -0.88 14.54 15.70
N LEU A 46 -0.44 14.77 14.46
CA LEU A 46 -0.07 13.71 13.53
C LEU A 46 1.26 13.07 13.96
N ARG A 47 1.24 11.78 14.27
CA ARG A 47 2.43 11.01 14.69
C ARG A 47 2.33 9.53 14.31
N PRO A 48 3.47 8.81 14.29
CA PRO A 48 3.46 7.35 14.21
C PRO A 48 2.62 6.73 15.33
N ALA A 49 1.70 5.85 14.95
CA ALA A 49 0.85 5.10 15.89
C ALA A 49 1.36 3.68 16.11
N TYR A 50 1.76 2.99 15.03
CA TYR A 50 2.27 1.64 15.10
C TYR A 50 3.07 1.24 13.86
N VAL A 51 4.03 0.34 14.07
CA VAL A 51 4.78 -0.33 12.99
C VAL A 51 3.94 -1.49 12.44
N VAL A 52 3.98 -1.66 11.12
CA VAL A 52 3.34 -2.76 10.39
C VAL A 52 4.41 -3.67 9.79
N PRO A 53 4.35 -4.99 10.04
CA PRO A 53 5.21 -5.93 9.31
C PRO A 53 4.76 -5.99 7.85
N TRP A 54 5.72 -5.87 6.94
CA TRP A 54 5.46 -6.03 5.50
C TRP A 54 4.99 -7.45 5.19
N GLN A 55 4.04 -7.57 4.24
CA GLN A 55 3.55 -8.85 3.72
C GLN A 55 3.21 -8.69 2.23
N ASP A 56 3.55 -9.67 1.39
CA ASP A 56 3.13 -9.68 -0.02
C ASP A 56 1.62 -9.95 -0.13
N PRO A 57 0.85 -9.29 -1.02
CA PRO A 57 1.23 -8.23 -1.96
C PRO A 57 0.80 -6.82 -1.47
N TRP A 58 1.29 -6.36 -0.32
CA TRP A 58 0.87 -5.07 0.26
C TRP A 58 1.18 -3.89 -0.66
N GLU A 59 0.19 -3.02 -0.82
CA GLU A 59 0.21 -1.87 -1.72
C GLU A 59 -0.20 -0.58 -0.99
N PRO A 60 0.57 -0.11 0.00
CA PRO A 60 0.20 1.06 0.78
C PRO A 60 0.29 2.36 -0.05
N PHE A 61 -0.45 3.36 0.40
CA PHE A 61 -0.09 4.76 0.14
C PHE A 61 0.80 5.22 1.28
N TYR A 62 1.96 5.79 0.95
CA TYR A 62 2.91 6.23 1.96
C TYR A 62 3.62 7.51 1.50
N VAL A 63 4.21 8.20 2.47
CA VAL A 63 5.19 9.26 2.24
C VAL A 63 6.51 8.79 2.84
N ALA A 64 7.62 9.14 2.20
CA ALA A 64 8.94 8.79 2.69
C ALA A 64 9.93 9.93 2.43
N GLY A 65 11.00 9.97 3.23
CA GLY A 65 12.10 10.89 2.99
C GLY A 65 12.90 10.52 1.73
N GLY A 66 13.72 11.45 1.22
CA GLY A 66 14.44 11.28 -0.05
C GLY A 66 15.58 10.23 -0.06
N LYS A 67 15.79 9.50 1.04
CA LYS A 67 16.83 8.45 1.13
C LYS A 67 16.31 7.05 0.81
N VAL A 68 15.05 6.92 0.42
CA VAL A 68 14.48 5.63 0.00
C VAL A 68 14.91 5.27 -1.43
N PRO A 69 14.99 3.97 -1.77
CA PRO A 69 15.12 3.51 -3.15
C PRO A 69 14.08 4.16 -4.08
N THR A 70 14.53 4.54 -5.27
CA THR A 70 13.66 5.07 -6.33
C THR A 70 12.80 3.95 -6.92
N PHE A 71 11.62 4.31 -7.43
CA PHE A 71 10.78 3.38 -8.17
C PHE A 71 11.51 2.78 -9.37
N ASP A 72 11.31 1.49 -9.60
CA ASP A 72 11.77 0.82 -10.80
C ASP A 72 10.86 1.16 -11.99
N GLU A 73 11.40 1.95 -12.92
CA GLU A 73 10.69 2.50 -14.08
C GLU A 73 10.24 1.46 -15.12
N ARG A 74 10.61 0.18 -14.93
CA ARG A 74 10.10 -0.94 -15.74
C ARG A 74 8.63 -1.25 -15.39
N PHE A 75 8.19 -0.99 -14.15
CA PHE A 75 6.78 -1.19 -13.73
C PHE A 75 5.88 -0.05 -14.19
N ARG A 76 5.45 -0.13 -15.45
CA ARG A 76 4.62 0.90 -16.09
C ARG A 76 3.14 0.57 -16.02
N GLN A 77 2.30 1.60 -16.02
CA GLN A 77 0.85 1.48 -16.10
C GLN A 77 0.24 0.65 -14.97
N TYR A 78 -0.42 -0.47 -15.28
CA TYR A 78 -1.29 -1.16 -14.34
C TYR A 78 -0.60 -2.34 -13.63
N GLY A 79 -0.66 -2.35 -12.30
CA GLY A 79 -0.30 -3.49 -11.47
C GLY A 79 1.17 -3.52 -11.05
N PHE A 80 1.41 -4.02 -9.83
CA PHE A 80 2.72 -4.27 -9.23
C PHE A 80 3.66 -3.08 -9.04
N ASN A 81 3.33 -1.87 -9.45
CA ASN A 81 4.21 -0.69 -9.33
C ASN A 81 4.46 -0.29 -7.87
N ARG A 82 3.40 -0.19 -7.06
CA ARG A 82 3.52 0.13 -5.64
C ARG A 82 3.86 -1.09 -4.79
N ILE A 83 3.45 -2.28 -5.22
CA ILE A 83 3.79 -3.54 -4.56
C ILE A 83 5.30 -3.78 -4.66
N SER A 84 5.90 -3.59 -5.85
CA SER A 84 7.34 -3.73 -6.04
C SER A 84 8.11 -2.72 -5.20
N GLN A 85 7.64 -1.47 -5.14
CA GLN A 85 8.25 -0.45 -4.30
C GLN A 85 8.18 -0.79 -2.81
N ALA A 86 7.02 -1.21 -2.30
CA ALA A 86 6.89 -1.61 -0.90
C ALA A 86 7.77 -2.84 -0.57
N CYS A 87 7.85 -3.79 -1.49
CA CYS A 87 8.77 -4.92 -1.39
C CYS A 87 10.24 -4.47 -1.30
N GLU A 88 10.69 -3.59 -2.19
CA GLU A 88 12.08 -3.11 -2.15
C GLU A 88 12.37 -2.32 -0.87
N LEU A 89 11.47 -1.45 -0.42
CA LEU A 89 11.61 -0.76 0.87
C LEU A 89 11.83 -1.74 2.03
N HIS A 90 11.03 -2.80 2.08
CA HIS A 90 11.17 -3.84 3.09
C HIS A 90 12.55 -4.50 3.02
N VAL A 91 12.98 -4.95 1.83
CA VAL A 91 14.28 -5.60 1.63
C VAL A 91 15.45 -4.65 1.92
N ALA A 92 15.31 -3.37 1.62
CA ALA A 92 16.29 -2.33 1.91
C ALA A 92 16.36 -1.95 3.41
N GLY A 93 15.56 -2.58 4.28
CA GLY A 93 15.63 -2.41 5.73
C GLY A 93 14.73 -1.32 6.30
N PHE A 94 13.83 -0.74 5.50
CA PHE A 94 12.88 0.25 6.00
C PHE A 94 11.71 -0.41 6.73
N ASP A 95 11.27 0.24 7.80
CA ASP A 95 10.06 -0.11 8.53
C ASP A 95 8.90 0.78 8.10
N PHE A 96 7.68 0.28 8.25
CA PHE A 96 6.48 0.98 7.87
C PHE A 96 5.69 1.39 9.09
N GLU A 97 5.46 2.68 9.26
CA GLU A 97 4.68 3.23 10.35
C GLU A 97 3.36 3.79 9.83
N VAL A 98 2.26 3.42 10.49
CA VAL A 98 0.95 4.01 10.24
C VAL A 98 0.78 5.22 11.12
N LEU A 99 0.37 6.35 10.53
CA LEU A 99 0.10 7.59 11.26
C LEU A 99 -1.29 7.54 11.91
N ASN A 100 -1.42 8.06 13.13
CA ASN A 100 -2.67 8.03 13.92
C ASN A 100 -3.85 8.75 13.24
N GLU A 101 -3.61 9.93 12.67
CA GLU A 101 -4.63 10.84 12.13
C GLU A 101 -4.57 11.02 10.61
N GLY A 102 -3.53 10.49 9.96
CA GLY A 102 -3.32 10.65 8.52
C GLY A 102 -4.20 9.72 7.70
N PHE A 103 -4.92 10.27 6.71
CA PHE A 103 -5.72 9.49 5.77
C PHE A 103 -5.75 10.12 4.37
N LEU A 104 -6.12 9.31 3.37
CA LEU A 104 -6.38 9.74 2.00
C LEU A 104 -7.76 9.23 1.58
N VAL A 105 -8.49 10.04 0.82
CA VAL A 105 -9.81 9.66 0.29
C VAL A 105 -9.79 9.68 -1.24
N HIS A 106 -10.15 8.55 -1.85
CA HIS A 106 -10.45 8.46 -3.27
C HIS A 106 -11.96 8.54 -3.48
N LYS A 107 -12.43 9.46 -4.34
CA LYS A 107 -13.86 9.57 -4.66
C LYS A 107 -14.32 8.40 -5.54
N GLY A 108 -15.34 7.68 -5.09
CA GLY A 108 -15.91 6.54 -5.80
C GLY A 108 -15.22 5.22 -5.43
N PHE A 109 -16.02 4.16 -5.40
CA PHE A 109 -15.56 2.84 -5.03
C PHE A 109 -14.82 2.16 -6.18
N LYS A 110 -13.73 1.49 -5.81
CA LYS A 110 -13.07 0.55 -6.71
C LYS A 110 -13.89 -0.74 -6.72
N GLU A 111 -14.40 -1.06 -7.89
CA GLU A 111 -15.23 -2.23 -8.17
C GLU A 111 -14.61 -3.03 -9.30
N ALA A 112 -15.01 -4.29 -9.41
CA ALA A 112 -14.56 -5.19 -10.47
C ALA A 112 -15.21 -4.76 -11.79
N LEU A 113 -14.66 -3.73 -12.42
CA LEU A 113 -14.95 -3.44 -13.82
C LEU A 113 -14.23 -4.48 -14.68
N LYS A 114 -14.82 -4.86 -15.82
CA LYS A 114 -14.10 -5.65 -16.82
C LYS A 114 -12.85 -4.88 -17.21
N PHE A 115 -11.68 -5.40 -16.84
CA PHE A 115 -10.41 -4.83 -17.29
C PHE A 115 -10.44 -4.81 -18.81
N HIS A 116 -10.16 -3.65 -19.38
CA HIS A 116 -9.87 -3.58 -20.81
C HIS A 116 -8.72 -4.56 -21.09
N PRO A 117 -8.74 -5.35 -22.18
CA PRO A 117 -7.73 -6.38 -22.44
C PRO A 117 -6.28 -5.88 -22.31
N GLN A 118 -6.06 -4.61 -22.65
CA GLN A 118 -4.77 -3.93 -22.47
C GLN A 118 -4.32 -3.86 -21.00
N LYS A 119 -5.20 -3.51 -20.05
CA LYS A 119 -4.85 -3.45 -18.62
C LYS A 119 -4.52 -4.83 -18.06
N GLU A 120 -5.20 -5.88 -18.55
CA GLU A 120 -4.89 -7.25 -18.15
C GLU A 120 -3.51 -7.66 -18.68
N ALA A 121 -3.21 -7.38 -19.95
CA ALA A 121 -1.89 -7.62 -20.53
C ALA A 121 -0.77 -6.88 -19.76
N GLU A 122 -0.98 -5.60 -19.42
CA GLU A 122 -0.07 -4.81 -18.59
C GLU A 122 0.13 -5.44 -17.21
N ASN A 123 -0.96 -5.86 -16.54
CA ASN A 123 -0.91 -6.52 -15.25
C ASN A 123 -0.10 -7.83 -15.30
N GLN A 124 -0.33 -8.66 -16.32
CA GLN A 124 0.36 -9.93 -16.48
C GLN A 124 1.85 -9.72 -16.79
N HIS A 125 2.18 -8.73 -17.62
CA HIS A 125 3.57 -8.34 -17.87
C HIS A 125 4.26 -7.94 -16.56
N ASN A 126 3.65 -7.03 -15.80
CA ASN A 126 4.19 -6.55 -14.54
C ASN A 126 4.27 -7.66 -13.46
N LYS A 127 3.36 -8.64 -13.49
CA LYS A 127 3.43 -9.82 -12.61
C LYS A 127 4.65 -10.69 -12.90
N ILE A 128 5.00 -10.88 -14.17
CA ILE A 128 6.19 -11.64 -14.57
C ILE A 128 7.44 -10.85 -14.18
N LEU A 129 7.47 -9.55 -14.50
CA LEU A 129 8.55 -8.64 -14.10
C LEU A 129 8.75 -8.63 -12.59
N TYR A 130 7.68 -8.63 -11.79
CA TYR A 130 7.77 -8.67 -10.33
C TYR A 130 8.48 -9.93 -9.83
N ARG A 131 8.24 -11.10 -10.43
CA ARG A 131 8.95 -12.33 -10.05
C ARG A 131 10.45 -12.23 -10.30
N GLN A 132 10.83 -11.64 -11.42
CA GLN A 132 12.24 -11.40 -11.75
C GLN A 132 12.85 -10.37 -10.78
N PHE A 133 12.16 -9.26 -10.55
CA PHE A 133 12.56 -8.19 -9.64
C PHE A 133 12.88 -8.73 -8.23
N LYS A 134 12.06 -9.65 -7.70
CA LYS A 134 12.34 -10.27 -6.38
C LYS A 134 13.65 -11.05 -6.33
N GLN A 135 14.09 -11.67 -7.45
CA GLN A 135 15.41 -12.31 -7.49
C GLN A 135 16.52 -11.28 -7.61
N GLU A 136 16.32 -10.23 -8.40
CA GLU A 136 17.28 -9.12 -8.53
C GLU A 136 17.49 -8.40 -7.20
N LEU A 137 16.46 -8.26 -6.37
CA LEU A 137 16.57 -7.70 -5.02
C LEU A 137 17.52 -8.50 -4.12
N LYS A 138 17.55 -9.83 -4.23
CA LYS A 138 18.50 -10.66 -3.46
C LYS A 138 19.94 -10.37 -3.84
N ALA A 139 20.20 -10.10 -5.13
CA ALA A 139 21.53 -9.73 -5.60
C ALA A 139 21.88 -8.28 -5.25
N LYS A 140 20.90 -7.36 -5.29
CA LYS A 140 21.07 -5.94 -4.95
C LYS A 140 21.31 -5.71 -3.46
N TYR A 141 20.68 -6.52 -2.59
CA TYR A 141 20.76 -6.43 -1.14
C TYR A 141 21.23 -7.76 -0.52
N PRO A 142 22.50 -8.18 -0.77
CA PRO A 142 22.98 -9.50 -0.38
C PRO A 142 23.03 -9.71 1.15
N ASP A 143 23.19 -8.64 1.91
CA ASP A 143 23.27 -8.69 3.38
C ASP A 143 21.90 -8.56 4.06
N SER A 144 20.82 -8.38 3.29
CA SER A 144 19.49 -8.23 3.86
C SER A 144 18.90 -9.58 4.28
N SER A 145 18.47 -9.67 5.53
CA SER A 145 17.70 -10.81 6.04
C SER A 145 16.20 -10.74 5.69
N ARG A 146 15.77 -9.67 5.03
CA ARG A 146 14.37 -9.40 4.66
C ARG A 146 14.12 -9.82 3.22
N HIS A 147 12.98 -10.44 2.95
CA HIS A 147 12.67 -11.02 1.65
C HIS A 147 11.23 -10.74 1.21
N CYS A 148 11.06 -10.69 -0.10
CA CYS A 148 9.82 -10.87 -0.80
C CYS A 148 9.84 -12.25 -1.53
#